data_AF-X1IGT5-F1
#
_entry.id   AF-X1IGT5-F1
#
_cell.length_a   1.000
_cell.length_b   1.000
_cell.length_c   1.000
_cell.angle_alpha   90.00
_cell.angle_beta   90.00
_cell.angle_gamma   90.00
#
_symmetry.space_group_name_H-M   'P 1'
#
loop_
_entity.id
_entity.type
_entity.pdbx_description
1 polymer ?
#
loop_
_entity_poly.entity_id
_entity_poly.type
_entity_poly.pdbx_seq_one_letter_code
_entity_poly.pdbx_strand_id
1 'polypeptide(L)'
;IINSSYYKLSEPFFTSYGEIIENTTIGYQTSWGDDGNLTSNNDFHSITFDDNITARSYTIELTTASILLENHHVVLKLEIFNVFSVEPIETSIETNSTEDLVLSFRLINETDIDRNPMEVTKSELSIMIQGATVAQEDYYVNYEDGINYVIISSHAIRFNEFDLILDITKSHFKSSYINEKLETIFNVVIN
;
A
#
# COMPACT_ATOMS: atom_id res chain seq x y z
N ILE A 1 -12.05 -9.15 -19.00
CA ILE A 1 -11.92 -8.57 -17.65
C ILE A 1 -10.95 -7.42 -17.77
N ILE A 2 -11.38 -6.22 -17.39
CA ILE A 2 -10.54 -5.00 -17.40
C ILE A 2 -10.18 -4.70 -15.95
N ASN A 3 -8.91 -4.42 -15.69
CA ASN A 3 -8.40 -4.09 -14.35
C ASN A 3 -8.05 -2.60 -14.28
N SER A 4 -8.47 -1.95 -13.21
CA SER A 4 -8.06 -0.60 -12.85
C SER A 4 -7.65 -0.56 -11.38
N SER A 5 -6.66 0.27 -11.05
CA SER A 5 -6.20 0.50 -9.69
C SER A 5 -6.33 2.00 -9.37
N TYR A 6 -6.69 2.31 -8.13
CA TYR A 6 -6.95 3.67 -7.66
C TYR A 6 -6.56 3.82 -6.18
N TYR A 7 -6.14 5.01 -5.79
CA TYR A 7 -5.93 5.41 -4.40
C TYR A 7 -6.30 6.89 -4.22
N LYS A 8 -6.54 7.30 -2.98
CA LYS A 8 -7.21 8.56 -2.66
C LYS A 8 -6.31 9.79 -2.63
N LEU A 9 -5.06 9.70 -3.07
CA LEU A 9 -4.18 10.86 -3.11
C LEU A 9 -3.97 11.25 -4.57
N SER A 10 -3.98 12.56 -4.83
CA SER A 10 -3.39 13.04 -6.07
C SER A 10 -1.87 12.98 -5.91
N GLU A 11 -1.17 12.03 -6.55
CA GLU A 11 0.28 12.14 -6.74
C GLU A 11 0.52 13.13 -7.88
N PRO A 12 1.31 14.19 -7.69
CA PRO A 12 1.76 14.94 -8.84
C PRO A 12 3.24 15.25 -8.68
N PHE A 13 4.16 14.37 -9.07
CA PHE A 13 5.52 14.78 -9.49
C PHE A 13 6.30 15.84 -8.64
N PHE A 14 6.04 16.01 -7.34
CA PHE A 14 6.63 17.10 -6.52
C PHE A 14 6.84 16.70 -5.07
N THR A 15 7.75 17.44 -4.44
CA THR A 15 8.49 17.19 -3.20
C THR A 15 7.69 17.34 -1.90
N SER A 16 6.38 17.04 -1.90
CA SER A 16 5.50 17.15 -0.74
C SER A 16 4.50 15.99 -0.65
N TYR A 17 3.96 15.74 0.54
CA TYR A 17 2.84 14.82 0.76
C TYR A 17 1.64 15.23 -0.11
N GLY A 18 1.01 14.28 -0.82
CA GLY A 18 -0.12 14.55 -1.71
C GLY A 18 -1.38 14.98 -0.94
N GLU A 19 -2.32 15.65 -1.62
CA GLU A 19 -3.62 16.01 -1.04
C GLU A 19 -4.65 14.89 -1.23
N ILE A 20 -5.47 14.66 -0.20
CA ILE A 20 -6.56 13.69 -0.23
C ILE A 20 -7.64 14.16 -1.21
N ILE A 21 -8.02 13.27 -2.12
CA ILE A 21 -9.09 13.48 -3.09
C ILE A 21 -10.42 13.18 -2.40
N GLU A 22 -11.15 14.23 -2.04
CA GLU A 22 -12.52 14.12 -1.57
C GLU A 22 -13.42 13.58 -2.70
N ASN A 23 -14.20 12.53 -2.40
CA ASN A 23 -15.20 11.92 -3.29
C ASN A 23 -14.69 11.60 -4.71
N THR A 24 -14.22 10.37 -4.91
CA THR A 24 -13.72 9.94 -6.22
C THR A 24 -14.85 9.45 -7.11
N THR A 25 -14.95 9.98 -8.33
CA THR A 25 -15.91 9.50 -9.32
C THR A 25 -15.21 8.73 -10.44
N ILE A 26 -15.59 7.47 -10.64
CA ILE A 26 -15.18 6.68 -11.80
C ILE A 26 -16.30 6.68 -12.82
N GLY A 27 -16.02 7.19 -14.01
CA GLY A 27 -16.94 7.24 -15.14
C GLY A 27 -16.58 6.23 -16.22
N TYR A 28 -17.59 5.67 -16.87
CA TYR A 28 -17.44 4.99 -18.15
C TYR A 28 -18.51 5.49 -19.12
N GLN A 29 -18.17 5.48 -20.40
CA GLN A 29 -19.07 5.86 -21.47
C GLN A 29 -19.34 4.65 -22.34
N THR A 30 -20.61 4.39 -22.64
CA THR A 30 -20.97 3.32 -23.57
C THR A 30 -20.84 3.81 -25.00
N SER A 31 -20.30 2.97 -25.88
CA SER A 31 -20.25 3.22 -27.31
C SER A 31 -20.62 1.94 -28.05
N TRP A 32 -21.55 2.05 -29.00
CA TRP A 32 -21.97 0.96 -29.86
C TRP A 32 -21.46 1.20 -31.28
N GLY A 33 -21.13 0.14 -32.02
CA GLY A 33 -20.70 0.25 -33.42
C GLY A 33 -21.77 0.89 -34.33
N ASP A 34 -21.32 1.47 -35.45
CA ASP A 34 -22.02 2.46 -36.29
C ASP A 34 -23.39 2.09 -36.91
N ASP A 35 -23.91 0.88 -36.69
CA ASP A 35 -25.04 0.35 -37.49
C ASP A 35 -26.41 0.33 -36.78
N GLY A 36 -26.62 1.13 -35.73
CA GLY A 36 -27.89 1.13 -34.98
C GLY A 36 -28.39 2.50 -34.52
N ASN A 37 -29.68 2.78 -34.75
CA ASN A 37 -30.43 3.85 -34.08
C ASN A 37 -30.66 3.49 -32.60
N LEU A 38 -29.60 3.51 -31.79
CA LEU A 38 -29.64 3.19 -30.37
C LEU A 38 -29.83 4.46 -29.55
N THR A 39 -30.78 4.42 -28.61
CA THR A 39 -31.18 5.57 -27.78
C THR A 39 -30.26 5.84 -26.59
N SER A 40 -29.30 4.95 -26.32
CA SER A 40 -28.38 5.02 -25.17
C SER A 40 -26.90 4.96 -25.61
N ASN A 41 -26.58 5.51 -26.78
CA ASN A 41 -25.21 5.61 -27.26
C ASN A 41 -24.55 6.86 -26.67
N ASN A 42 -23.31 6.74 -26.19
CA ASN A 42 -22.58 7.80 -25.48
C ASN A 42 -23.14 8.18 -24.10
N ASP A 43 -23.99 7.34 -23.50
CA ASP A 43 -24.46 7.55 -22.13
C ASP A 43 -23.29 7.40 -21.15
N PHE A 44 -23.10 8.44 -20.35
CA PHE A 44 -22.11 8.48 -19.29
C PHE A 44 -22.71 7.89 -18.02
N HIS A 45 -22.06 6.87 -17.50
CA HIS A 45 -22.39 6.26 -16.22
C HIS A 45 -21.22 6.47 -15.28
N SER A 46 -21.52 6.81 -14.02
CA SER A 46 -20.49 7.01 -13.02
C SER A 46 -20.88 6.44 -11.68
N ILE A 47 -19.86 6.01 -10.94
CA ILE A 47 -19.97 5.61 -9.55
C ILE A 47 -19.07 6.54 -8.75
N THR A 48 -19.66 7.20 -7.75
CA THR A 48 -18.93 8.02 -6.79
C THR A 48 -18.66 7.19 -5.53
N PHE A 49 -17.42 7.24 -5.05
CA PHE A 49 -16.98 6.60 -3.83
C PHE A 49 -16.68 7.66 -2.79
N ASP A 50 -17.20 7.45 -1.58
CA ASP A 50 -16.95 8.30 -0.42
C ASP A 50 -15.47 8.28 -0.04
N ASP A 51 -15.02 9.36 0.61
CA ASP A 51 -13.69 9.53 1.18
C ASP A 51 -13.29 8.42 2.18
N ASN A 52 -14.24 7.76 2.83
CA ASN A 52 -14.02 6.68 3.79
C ASN A 52 -14.08 5.26 3.20
N ILE A 53 -14.11 5.12 1.87
CA ILE A 53 -14.20 3.78 1.24
C ILE A 53 -13.05 2.87 1.67
N THR A 54 -13.38 1.64 2.04
CA THR A 54 -12.39 0.64 2.48
C THR A 54 -11.45 0.23 1.35
N ALA A 55 -10.15 0.18 1.62
CA ALA A 55 -9.17 -0.39 0.68
C ALA A 55 -9.42 -1.89 0.49
N ARG A 56 -9.77 -2.30 -0.73
CA ARG A 56 -9.96 -3.69 -1.17
C ARG A 56 -10.15 -3.76 -2.69
N SER A 57 -10.25 -4.98 -3.20
CA SER A 57 -10.72 -5.21 -4.57
C SER A 57 -12.24 -5.18 -4.65
N TYR A 58 -12.77 -4.36 -5.55
CA TYR A 58 -14.16 -4.21 -5.94
C TYR A 58 -14.39 -4.80 -7.33
N THR A 59 -15.60 -5.24 -7.57
CA THR A 59 -16.05 -5.69 -8.90
C THR A 59 -17.25 -4.85 -9.30
N ILE A 60 -17.18 -4.24 -10.48
CA ILE A 60 -18.28 -3.53 -11.12
C ILE A 60 -18.78 -4.42 -12.25
N GLU A 61 -20.02 -4.90 -12.11
CA GLU A 61 -20.68 -5.75 -13.09
C GLU A 61 -21.60 -4.91 -13.95
N LEU A 62 -21.31 -4.85 -15.25
CA LEU A 62 -22.14 -4.20 -16.23
C LEU A 62 -22.93 -5.28 -16.95
N THR A 63 -24.24 -5.28 -16.73
CA THR A 63 -25.16 -6.22 -17.38
C THR A 63 -26.03 -5.46 -18.37
N THR A 64 -25.98 -5.85 -19.64
CA THR A 64 -26.90 -5.33 -20.65
C THR A 64 -28.02 -6.34 -20.84
N ALA A 65 -29.26 -5.93 -20.60
CA ALA A 65 -30.43 -6.74 -20.87
C ALA A 65 -31.19 -6.14 -22.06
N SER A 66 -31.37 -6.92 -23.12
CA SER A 66 -32.22 -6.55 -24.27
C SER A 66 -33.01 -7.77 -24.73
N ILE A 67 -34.19 -7.54 -25.30
CA ILE A 67 -35.02 -8.59 -25.92
C ILE A 67 -34.31 -9.28 -27.11
N LEU A 68 -33.29 -8.64 -27.69
CA LEU A 68 -32.59 -9.10 -28.89
C LEU A 68 -31.09 -9.42 -28.69
N LEU A 69 -30.55 -9.29 -27.47
CA LEU A 69 -29.17 -9.66 -27.15
C LEU A 69 -29.17 -10.73 -26.06
N GLU A 70 -28.36 -11.77 -26.21
CA GLU A 70 -27.94 -12.57 -25.05
C GLU A 70 -27.37 -11.64 -23.99
N ASN A 71 -27.64 -11.92 -22.71
CA ASN A 71 -27.15 -11.13 -21.58
C ASN A 71 -25.62 -10.98 -21.67
N HIS A 72 -25.16 -9.85 -22.21
CA HIS A 72 -23.75 -9.54 -22.24
C HIS A 72 -23.37 -8.98 -20.88
N HIS A 73 -22.31 -9.56 -20.34
CA HIS A 73 -21.80 -9.27 -19.02
C HIS A 73 -20.35 -8.80 -19.15
N VAL A 74 -20.08 -7.57 -18.72
CA VAL A 74 -18.74 -7.01 -18.64
C VAL A 74 -18.37 -6.84 -17.18
N VAL A 75 -17.26 -7.47 -16.80
CA VAL A 75 -16.68 -7.36 -15.45
C VAL A 75 -15.50 -6.40 -15.47
N LEU A 76 -15.61 -5.34 -14.67
CA LEU A 76 -14.51 -4.43 -14.35
C LEU A 76 -14.03 -4.73 -12.93
N LYS A 77 -12.73 -4.94 -12.74
CA LYS A 77 -12.12 -5.04 -11.42
C LYS A 77 -11.48 -3.72 -11.05
N LEU A 78 -11.87 -3.18 -9.91
CA LEU A 78 -11.31 -1.96 -9.35
C LEU A 78 -10.56 -2.31 -8.07
N GLU A 79 -9.28 -2.00 -7.98
CA GLU A 79 -8.54 -2.09 -6.73
C GLU A 79 -8.45 -0.71 -6.08
N ILE A 80 -8.95 -0.59 -4.86
CA ILE A 80 -8.70 0.57 -3.99
C ILE A 80 -7.65 0.17 -2.98
N PHE A 81 -6.55 0.93 -2.92
CA PHE A 81 -5.45 0.67 -2.00
C PHE A 81 -5.07 1.93 -1.22
N ASN A 82 -4.39 1.72 -0.10
CA ASN A 82 -3.85 2.76 0.77
C ASN A 82 -2.34 2.95 0.47
N VAL A 83 -1.86 4.19 0.57
CA VAL A 83 -0.44 4.53 0.38
C VAL A 83 0.24 4.67 1.74
N PHE A 84 1.46 4.14 1.86
CA PHE A 84 2.21 4.13 3.11
C PHE A 84 3.56 4.80 3.00
N SER A 85 3.97 5.37 4.12
CA SER A 85 5.35 5.78 4.38
C SER A 85 5.85 5.14 5.67
N VAL A 86 7.17 5.01 5.76
CA VAL A 86 7.86 4.65 6.99
C VAL A 86 8.59 5.91 7.44
N GLU A 87 8.36 6.30 8.69
CA GLU A 87 9.10 7.37 9.36
C GLU A 87 10.06 6.72 10.38
N PRO A 88 11.37 6.63 10.06
CA PRO A 88 12.38 6.16 11.01
C PRO A 88 12.45 7.07 12.23
N ILE A 89 12.66 6.49 13.41
CA ILE A 89 12.96 7.27 14.62
C ILE A 89 14.49 7.37 14.73
N GLU A 90 15.04 8.59 14.61
CA GLU A 90 16.48 8.87 14.42
C GLU A 90 17.41 8.27 15.50
N THR A 91 16.90 7.93 16.68
CA THR A 91 17.64 7.29 17.80
C THR A 91 17.60 5.76 17.79
N SER A 92 17.04 5.12 16.76
CA SER A 92 16.65 3.71 16.84
C SER A 92 17.69 2.70 16.35
N ILE A 93 18.93 2.87 16.78
CA ILE A 93 19.97 1.84 16.61
C ILE A 93 20.74 1.79 17.92
N GLU A 94 20.12 1.16 18.90
CA GLU A 94 20.75 0.85 20.18
C GLU A 94 20.96 -0.66 20.25
N THR A 95 22.18 -1.08 20.54
CA THR A 95 22.41 -2.42 21.08
C THR A 95 21.87 -2.43 22.50
N ASN A 96 20.85 -3.24 22.76
CA ASN A 96 20.33 -3.39 24.12
C ASN A 96 21.36 -4.12 25.01
N SER A 97 21.02 -4.37 26.29
CA SER A 97 21.89 -5.10 27.22
C SER A 97 22.21 -6.55 26.82
N THR A 98 21.56 -7.08 25.79
CA THR A 98 21.78 -8.41 25.19
C THR A 98 22.48 -8.35 23.82
N GLU A 99 22.97 -7.18 23.41
CA GLU A 99 23.62 -6.89 22.11
C GLU A 99 22.68 -6.99 20.89
N ASP A 100 21.36 -7.06 21.09
CA ASP A 100 20.39 -7.08 20.00
C ASP A 100 20.21 -5.69 19.39
N LEU A 101 20.01 -5.65 18.07
CA LEU A 101 19.71 -4.41 17.34
C LEU A 101 18.23 -4.11 17.44
N VAL A 102 17.88 -2.94 17.98
CA VAL A 102 16.50 -2.46 18.02
C VAL A 102 16.33 -1.37 16.98
N LEU A 103 15.45 -1.60 16.00
CA LEU A 103 14.98 -0.60 15.04
C LEU A 103 13.60 -0.10 15.45
N SER A 104 13.35 1.19 15.33
CA SER A 104 12.08 1.80 15.72
C SER A 104 11.58 2.73 14.62
N PHE A 105 10.35 2.54 14.19
CA PHE A 105 9.75 3.31 13.12
C PHE A 105 8.23 3.42 13.28
N ARG A 106 7.66 4.44 12.62
CA ARG A 106 6.20 4.56 12.46
C ARG A 106 5.84 4.18 11.04
N LEU A 107 4.82 3.32 10.89
CA LEU A 107 4.19 3.06 9.60
C LEU A 107 2.98 3.97 9.51
N ILE A 108 2.96 4.91 8.57
CA ILE A 108 1.90 5.90 8.42
C ILE A 108 1.08 5.58 7.18
N ASN A 109 -0.25 5.51 7.34
CA ASN A 109 -1.16 5.53 6.21
C ASN A 109 -1.28 6.97 5.70
N GLU A 110 -0.64 7.29 4.58
CA GLU A 110 -0.69 8.62 3.97
C GLU A 110 -2.06 8.93 3.36
N THR A 111 -2.91 7.92 3.18
CA THR A 111 -4.31 8.13 2.75
C THR A 111 -5.28 8.40 3.90
N ASP A 112 -4.81 8.33 5.15
CA ASP A 112 -5.59 8.70 6.35
C ASP A 112 -5.37 10.19 6.68
N ILE A 113 -6.48 10.92 6.91
CA ILE A 113 -6.44 12.34 7.30
C ILE A 113 -5.70 12.50 8.63
N ASP A 114 -5.96 11.60 9.57
CA ASP A 114 -5.40 11.68 10.92
C ASP A 114 -3.97 11.14 10.99
N ARG A 115 -3.48 10.51 9.90
CA ARG A 115 -2.13 9.92 9.77
C ARG A 115 -1.74 9.06 10.98
N ASN A 116 -2.68 8.27 11.49
CA ASN A 116 -2.45 7.44 12.66
C ASN A 116 -1.40 6.35 12.35
N PRO A 117 -0.40 6.13 13.23
CA PRO A 117 0.53 5.03 13.06
C PRO A 117 -0.17 3.68 13.10
N MET A 118 0.33 2.75 12.29
CA MET A 118 -0.22 1.40 12.16
C MET A 118 0.76 0.35 12.67
N GLU A 119 0.19 -0.71 13.25
CA GLU A 119 0.93 -1.91 13.63
C GLU A 119 1.38 -2.70 12.39
N VAL A 120 2.62 -3.18 12.47
CA VAL A 120 3.22 -4.12 11.55
C VAL A 120 3.45 -5.44 12.27
N THR A 121 2.98 -6.52 11.66
CA THR A 121 3.17 -7.87 12.17
C THR A 121 4.41 -8.53 11.56
N LYS A 122 4.93 -9.54 12.24
CA LYS A 122 6.10 -10.30 11.77
C LYS A 122 5.95 -10.91 10.37
N SER A 123 4.73 -11.33 10.00
CA SER A 123 4.43 -11.88 8.67
C SER A 123 4.40 -10.83 7.55
N GLU A 124 4.27 -9.55 7.90
CA GLU A 124 4.26 -8.43 6.97
C GLU A 124 5.67 -7.87 6.71
N LEU A 125 6.70 -8.42 7.40
CA LEU A 125 8.08 -7.96 7.32
C LEU A 125 9.02 -8.97 6.67
N SER A 126 9.91 -8.46 5.84
CA SER A 126 11.15 -9.10 5.44
C SER A 126 12.31 -8.16 5.74
N ILE A 127 13.36 -8.67 6.36
CA ILE A 127 14.54 -7.89 6.74
C ILE A 127 15.72 -8.44 5.97
N MET A 128 16.49 -7.57 5.33
CA MET A 128 17.74 -7.94 4.68
C MET A 128 18.90 -7.16 5.28
N ILE A 129 19.98 -7.88 5.59
CA ILE A 129 21.25 -7.31 6.05
C ILE A 129 22.30 -7.71 5.02
N GLN A 130 22.95 -6.73 4.38
CA GLN A 130 23.97 -6.96 3.34
C GLN A 130 23.51 -7.90 2.20
N GLY A 131 22.23 -7.81 1.83
CA GLY A 131 21.62 -8.63 0.78
C GLY A 131 21.24 -10.06 1.18
N ALA A 132 21.43 -10.45 2.45
CA ALA A 132 20.93 -11.70 2.99
C ALA A 132 19.65 -11.48 3.82
N THR A 133 18.62 -12.29 3.57
CA THR A 133 17.39 -12.26 4.37
C THR A 133 17.66 -12.79 5.78
N VAL A 134 17.27 -12.03 6.79
CA VAL A 134 17.28 -12.44 8.20
C VAL A 134 16.16 -13.46 8.41
N ALA A 135 16.47 -14.59 9.03
CA ALA A 135 15.46 -15.62 9.27
C ALA A 135 14.39 -15.10 10.24
N GLN A 136 13.14 -15.52 10.07
CA GLN A 136 12.05 -14.98 10.89
C GLN A 136 12.29 -15.26 12.38
N GLU A 137 12.82 -16.42 12.75
CA GLU A 137 13.21 -16.76 14.12
C GLU A 137 14.21 -15.79 14.77
N ASP A 138 14.99 -15.06 13.99
CA ASP A 138 16.07 -14.19 14.45
C ASP A 138 15.62 -12.74 14.73
N TYR A 139 14.32 -12.45 14.62
CA TYR A 139 13.79 -11.15 15.01
C TYR A 139 12.38 -11.19 15.61
N TYR A 140 12.06 -10.17 16.39
CA TYR A 140 10.77 -9.95 17.02
C TYR A 140 10.23 -8.58 16.62
N VAL A 141 8.91 -8.47 16.55
CA VAL A 141 8.22 -7.23 16.22
C VAL A 141 7.29 -6.93 17.38
N ASN A 142 7.36 -5.72 17.92
CA ASN A 142 6.47 -5.22 18.94
C ASN A 142 5.85 -3.90 18.49
N TYR A 143 4.65 -3.59 18.94
CA TYR A 143 3.97 -2.33 18.67
C TYR A 143 3.47 -1.72 19.98
N GLU A 144 3.97 -0.52 20.27
CA GLU A 144 3.64 0.21 21.50
C GLU A 144 3.61 1.71 21.22
N ASP A 145 2.55 2.37 21.68
CA ASP A 145 2.36 3.83 21.58
C ASP A 145 2.59 4.42 20.17
N GLY A 146 2.12 3.70 19.14
CA GLY A 146 2.24 4.15 17.75
C GLY A 146 3.61 3.90 17.11
N ILE A 147 4.47 3.11 17.75
CA ILE A 147 5.82 2.82 17.28
C ILE A 147 5.97 1.30 17.09
N ASN A 148 6.47 0.91 15.92
CA ASN A 148 6.89 -0.46 15.66
C ASN A 148 8.36 -0.60 16.05
N TYR A 149 8.65 -1.61 16.85
CA TYR A 149 9.98 -2.00 17.28
C TYR A 149 10.34 -3.33 16.65
N VAL A 150 11.42 -3.37 15.88
CA VAL A 150 11.98 -4.59 15.30
C VAL A 150 13.29 -4.88 16.02
N ILE A 151 13.30 -5.97 16.79
CA ILE A 151 14.43 -6.39 17.60
C ILE A 151 15.07 -7.59 16.91
N ILE A 152 16.29 -7.41 16.39
CA ILE A 152 17.05 -8.42 15.66
C ILE A 152 18.13 -8.97 16.57
N SER A 153 18.15 -10.29 16.71
CA SER A 153 19.07 -10.96 17.64
C SER A 153 20.53 -10.79 17.24
N SER A 154 21.38 -10.55 18.24
CA SER A 154 22.82 -10.25 18.06
C SER A 154 23.58 -11.26 17.19
N HIS A 155 23.23 -12.55 17.25
CA HIS A 155 23.88 -13.60 16.44
C HIS A 155 23.63 -13.47 14.93
N ALA A 156 22.60 -12.73 14.52
CA ALA A 156 22.33 -12.42 13.12
C ALA A 156 23.18 -11.24 12.60
N ILE A 157 23.88 -10.55 13.51
CA ILE A 157 24.65 -9.34 13.23
C ILE A 157 26.14 -9.68 13.32
N ARG A 158 26.89 -9.47 12.24
CA ARG A 158 28.31 -9.85 12.17
C ARG A 158 29.27 -8.70 11.86
N PHE A 159 28.78 -7.46 11.81
CA PHE A 159 29.52 -6.34 11.21
C PHE A 159 29.31 -5.01 11.94
N ASN A 160 30.31 -4.12 11.87
CA ASN A 160 30.32 -2.84 12.56
C ASN A 160 29.51 -1.74 11.85
N GLU A 161 29.35 -1.82 10.52
CA GLU A 161 28.53 -0.89 9.72
C GLU A 161 27.89 -1.64 8.56
N PHE A 162 26.58 -1.43 8.34
CA PHE A 162 25.85 -2.07 7.26
C PHE A 162 24.53 -1.36 6.95
N ASP A 163 24.06 -1.53 5.71
CA ASP A 163 22.71 -1.16 5.32
C ASP A 163 21.75 -2.29 5.69
N LEU A 164 20.68 -1.91 6.38
CA LEU A 164 19.55 -2.77 6.68
C LEU A 164 18.35 -2.34 5.84
N ILE A 165 17.80 -3.29 5.08
CA ILE A 165 16.63 -3.06 4.24
C ILE A 165 15.44 -3.71 4.92
N LEU A 166 14.43 -2.89 5.22
CA LEU A 166 13.15 -3.31 5.74
C LEU A 166 12.11 -3.29 4.62
N ASP A 167 11.53 -4.45 4.37
CA ASP A 167 10.47 -4.65 3.41
C ASP A 167 9.14 -4.88 4.11
N ILE A 168 8.17 -4.02 3.84
CA ILE A 168 6.83 -4.12 4.43
C ILE A 168 5.82 -4.46 3.34
N THR A 169 5.09 -5.56 3.54
CA THR A 169 4.03 -6.03 2.63
C THR A 169 2.72 -6.17 3.39
N LYS A 170 1.69 -5.43 2.96
CA LYS A 170 0.37 -5.43 3.61
C LYS A 170 -0.73 -5.46 2.54
N SER A 171 -1.82 -6.19 2.78
CA SER A 171 -2.85 -6.43 1.76
C SER A 171 -3.62 -5.17 1.41
N HIS A 172 -3.71 -4.81 0.11
CA HIS A 172 -4.32 -3.56 -0.38
C HIS A 172 -3.55 -2.29 0.01
N PHE A 173 -2.25 -2.44 0.26
CA PHE A 173 -1.34 -1.36 0.66
C PHE A 173 -0.23 -1.31 -0.38
N LYS A 174 0.16 -0.11 -0.82
CA LYS A 174 1.21 0.10 -1.81
C LYS A 174 2.10 1.28 -1.39
N SER A 175 3.34 1.32 -1.87
CA SER A 175 4.23 2.48 -1.66
C SER A 175 4.03 3.56 -2.73
N SER A 176 3.48 3.18 -3.88
CA SER A 176 3.01 4.09 -4.94
C SER A 176 2.05 3.35 -5.88
N TYR A 177 1.56 4.03 -6.92
CA TYR A 177 0.71 3.40 -7.95
C TYR A 177 1.33 2.17 -8.61
N ILE A 178 2.66 2.14 -8.77
CA ILE A 178 3.38 1.06 -9.46
C ILE A 178 4.09 0.09 -8.51
N ASN A 179 4.30 0.48 -7.25
CA ASN A 179 5.10 -0.29 -6.30
C ASN A 179 4.22 -0.86 -5.19
N GLU A 180 4.04 -2.17 -5.17
CA GLU A 180 3.19 -2.88 -4.20
C GLU A 180 3.88 -3.15 -2.84
N LYS A 181 5.14 -2.73 -2.72
CA LYS A 181 6.01 -3.00 -1.58
C LYS A 181 6.64 -1.70 -1.10
N LEU A 182 6.67 -1.50 0.21
CA LEU A 182 7.37 -0.39 0.83
C LEU A 182 8.74 -0.87 1.28
N GLU A 183 9.79 -0.27 0.72
CA GLU A 183 11.18 -0.53 1.05
C GLU A 183 11.74 0.67 1.83
N THR A 184 12.44 0.40 2.92
CA THR A 184 13.10 1.45 3.72
C THR A 184 14.50 0.98 4.10
N ILE A 185 15.48 1.86 3.88
CA ILE A 185 16.88 1.59 4.17
C ILE A 185 17.26 2.30 5.46
N PHE A 186 17.77 1.55 6.42
CA PHE A 186 18.35 2.05 7.66
C PHE A 186 19.87 1.87 7.59
N ASN A 187 20.61 2.96 7.78
CA ASN A 187 22.07 2.89 7.88
C ASN A 187 22.44 2.58 9.33
N VAL A 188 23.08 1.44 9.56
CA VAL A 188 23.42 0.95 10.90
C VAL A 188 24.89 1.16 11.19
N VAL A 189 25.21 1.87 12.28
CA VAL A 189 26.57 2.04 12.81
C VAL A 189 26.61 1.50 14.24
N ILE A 190 27.39 0.45 14.48
CA ILE A 190 27.59 -0.16 15.81
C ILE A 190 28.93 0.36 16.37
N ASN A 191 28.86 1.08 17.49
CA ASN A 191 30.03 1.66 18.17
C ASN A 191 30.65 0.72 19.19
#